data_AF-A0A0C1EXP7-F1
#
_entry.id   AF-A0A0C1EXP7-F1
#
_cell.length_a   1.000
_cell.length_b   1.000
_cell.length_c   1.000
_cell.angle_alpha   90.00
_cell.angle_beta   90.00
_cell.angle_gamma   90.00
#
_symmetry.space_group_name_H-M   'P 1'
#
loop_
_entity.id
_entity.type
_entity.pdbx_description
1 polymer ?
#
loop_
_entity_poly.entity_id
_entity_poly.type
_entity_poly.pdbx_seq_one_letter_code
_entity_poly.pdbx_strand_id
1 'polypeptide(L)'
;MDTSVTIIGLIITILIGIPLFFVFRSNVINKNKIKEIKKKYSQNNHSDFELTETQNKKVLALDEKNKGFLLMDFNAPEEVVTFVNLNDIASCKLVATTENNSAKIIKIEFEFGYKEAHKKELVQFYTIENEIIDQECLYEDHVLAQKWTKIIADCIS
;
A
#
# COMPACT_ATOMS: atom_id res chain seq x y z
N MET A 1 -19.23 -22.77 42.34
CA MET A 1 -18.46 -21.82 41.51
C MET A 1 -18.90 -20.45 41.96
N ASP A 2 -18.01 -19.67 42.56
CA ASP A 2 -18.37 -18.37 43.12
C ASP A 2 -18.82 -17.45 42.00
N THR A 3 -20.05 -16.96 42.09
CA THR A 3 -20.70 -16.09 41.10
C THR A 3 -19.82 -14.90 40.73
N SER A 4 -19.02 -14.41 41.68
CA SER A 4 -18.03 -13.35 41.52
C SER A 4 -16.94 -13.70 40.48
N VAL A 5 -16.44 -14.94 40.47
CA VAL A 5 -15.42 -15.39 39.52
C VAL A 5 -16.00 -15.47 38.10
N THR A 6 -17.25 -15.91 37.99
CA THR A 6 -17.97 -15.95 36.70
C THR A 6 -18.22 -14.56 36.13
N ILE A 7 -18.62 -13.59 36.99
CA ILE A 7 -18.85 -12.19 36.58
C ILE A 7 -17.54 -11.54 36.12
N ILE A 8 -16.43 -11.73 36.84
CA ILE A 8 -15.11 -11.20 36.46
C ILE A 8 -14.66 -11.79 35.12
N GLY A 9 -14.81 -13.11 34.92
CA GLY A 9 -14.48 -13.77 33.66
C GLY A 9 -15.29 -13.24 32.47
N LEU A 10 -16.57 -12.93 32.68
CA LEU A 10 -17.43 -12.33 31.65
C LEU A 10 -16.96 -10.92 31.27
N ILE A 11 -16.62 -10.09 32.26
CA ILE A 11 -16.13 -8.72 32.04
C ILE A 11 -14.83 -8.73 31.24
N ILE A 12 -13.88 -9.61 31.60
CA ILE A 12 -12.60 -9.75 30.88
C ILE A 12 -12.84 -10.18 29.42
N THR A 13 -13.77 -11.12 29.20
CA THR A 13 -14.10 -11.61 27.87
C THR A 13 -14.70 -10.50 26.99
N ILE A 14 -15.55 -9.64 27.55
CA ILE A 14 -16.10 -8.49 26.81
C ILE A 14 -15.00 -7.46 26.50
N LEU A 15 -14.14 -7.15 27.48
CA LEU A 15 -13.04 -6.20 27.31
C LEU A 15 -12.06 -6.60 26.21
N ILE A 16 -11.78 -7.90 26.05
CA ILE A 16 -10.89 -8.41 25.00
C ILE A 16 -11.65 -8.67 23.70
N GLY A 17 -12.88 -9.18 23.79
CA GLY A 17 -13.69 -9.56 22.62
C GLY A 17 -14.06 -8.39 21.73
N ILE A 18 -14.39 -7.22 22.32
CA ILE A 18 -14.74 -6.01 21.57
C ILE A 18 -13.58 -5.53 20.67
N PRO A 19 -12.37 -5.23 21.20
CA PRO A 19 -11.26 -4.76 20.36
C PRO A 19 -10.86 -5.80 19.31
N LEU A 20 -10.85 -7.10 19.66
CA LEU A 20 -10.59 -8.16 18.68
C LEU A 20 -11.64 -8.16 17.55
N PHE A 21 -12.92 -8.04 17.89
CA PHE A 21 -14.00 -7.98 16.89
C PHE A 21 -13.82 -6.80 15.93
N PHE A 22 -13.46 -5.62 16.43
CA PHE A 22 -13.17 -4.46 15.58
C PHE A 22 -11.98 -4.68 14.65
N VAL A 23 -10.89 -5.29 15.15
CA VAL A 23 -9.72 -5.66 14.33
C VAL A 23 -10.11 -6.65 13.23
N PHE A 24 -10.84 -7.71 13.58
CA PHE A 24 -11.30 -8.69 12.59
C PHE A 24 -12.20 -8.07 11.53
N ARG A 25 -13.19 -7.26 11.94
CA ARG A 25 -14.08 -6.57 11.00
C ARG A 25 -13.32 -5.64 10.06
N SER A 26 -12.38 -4.86 10.59
CA SER A 26 -11.54 -3.96 9.81
C SER A 26 -10.74 -4.73 8.75
N ASN A 27 -10.13 -5.85 9.13
CA ASN A 27 -9.39 -6.72 8.21
C ASN A 27 -10.27 -7.28 7.08
N VAL A 28 -11.50 -7.70 7.39
CA VAL A 28 -12.44 -8.21 6.37
C VAL A 28 -12.88 -7.10 5.41
N ILE A 29 -13.21 -5.91 5.93
CA ILE A 29 -13.60 -4.75 5.09
C ILE A 29 -12.46 -4.40 4.14
N ASN A 30 -11.22 -4.31 4.64
CA ASN A 30 -10.05 -3.99 3.83
C ASN A 30 -9.81 -5.05 2.74
N LYS A 31 -9.95 -6.35 3.06
CA LYS A 31 -9.85 -7.43 2.07
C LYS A 31 -10.89 -7.33 0.96
N ASN A 32 -12.15 -7.05 1.31
CA ASN A 32 -13.22 -6.90 0.32
C ASN A 32 -12.96 -5.69 -0.57
N LYS A 33 -12.55 -4.54 0.00
CA LYS A 33 -12.17 -3.34 -0.76
C LYS A 33 -11.03 -3.60 -1.73
N ILE A 34 -9.95 -4.23 -1.27
CA ILE A 34 -8.81 -4.61 -2.13
C ILE A 34 -9.29 -5.49 -3.30
N LYS A 35 -10.16 -6.46 -3.03
CA LYS A 35 -10.72 -7.34 -4.05
C LYS A 35 -11.59 -6.58 -5.07
N GLU A 36 -12.42 -5.65 -4.61
CA GLU A 36 -13.26 -4.82 -5.48
C GLU A 36 -12.43 -3.89 -6.35
N ILE A 37 -11.40 -3.24 -5.78
CA ILE A 37 -10.46 -2.40 -6.51
C ILE A 37 -9.76 -3.22 -7.59
N LYS A 38 -9.14 -4.35 -7.21
CA LYS A 38 -8.51 -5.25 -8.20
C LYS A 38 -9.47 -5.60 -9.32
N LYS A 39 -10.68 -6.08 -8.98
CA LYS A 39 -11.71 -6.45 -9.96
C LYS A 39 -12.06 -5.29 -10.90
N LYS A 40 -12.20 -4.06 -10.39
CA LYS A 40 -12.48 -2.86 -11.19
C LYS A 40 -11.39 -2.62 -12.24
N TYR A 41 -10.12 -2.79 -11.87
CA TYR A 41 -9.00 -2.62 -12.81
C TYR A 41 -8.74 -3.86 -13.68
N SER A 42 -9.22 -5.05 -13.29
CA SER A 42 -9.23 -6.27 -14.10
C SER A 42 -10.29 -6.23 -15.23
N GLN A 43 -11.40 -5.51 -15.03
CA GLN A 43 -12.57 -5.56 -15.93
C GLN A 43 -12.34 -4.97 -17.33
N ASN A 44 -11.32 -4.12 -17.50
CA ASN A 44 -11.00 -3.49 -18.78
C ASN A 44 -9.70 -4.00 -19.44
N ASN A 45 -8.98 -4.93 -18.82
CA ASN A 45 -7.82 -5.65 -19.35
C ASN A 45 -7.52 -6.78 -18.37
N HIS A 46 -7.53 -8.03 -18.83
CA HIS A 46 -7.43 -9.35 -18.18
C HIS A 46 -6.45 -9.52 -17.00
N SER A 47 -6.42 -8.59 -16.05
CA SER A 47 -5.36 -8.47 -15.07
C SER A 47 -5.74 -9.20 -13.79
N ASP A 48 -5.05 -10.27 -13.43
CA ASP A 48 -5.32 -11.08 -12.26
C ASP A 48 -4.53 -10.64 -11.01
N PHE A 49 -3.62 -9.66 -11.16
CA PHE A 49 -2.81 -9.05 -10.09
C PHE A 49 -2.27 -10.10 -9.10
N GLU A 50 -1.61 -11.13 -9.67
CA GLU A 50 -1.16 -12.33 -8.97
C GLU A 50 -0.14 -12.01 -7.88
N LEU A 51 0.81 -11.11 -8.16
CA LEU A 51 1.78 -10.65 -7.19
C LEU A 51 1.14 -9.53 -6.36
N THR A 52 1.01 -9.74 -5.06
CA THR A 52 0.43 -8.73 -4.15
C THR A 52 1.15 -8.74 -2.82
N GLU A 53 1.49 -7.55 -2.34
CA GLU A 53 2.07 -7.33 -1.03
C GLU A 53 1.29 -6.25 -0.29
N THR A 54 1.07 -6.44 1.00
CA THR A 54 0.35 -5.50 1.86
C THR A 54 1.19 -5.21 3.08
N GLN A 55 1.47 -3.93 3.31
CA GLN A 55 2.27 -3.46 4.44
C GLN A 55 1.87 -2.03 4.77
N ASN A 56 1.81 -1.69 6.06
CA ASN A 56 1.45 -0.35 6.54
C ASN A 56 0.21 0.25 5.86
N LYS A 57 -0.84 -0.57 5.70
CA LYS A 57 -2.10 -0.21 5.00
C LYS A 57 -1.92 0.27 3.56
N LYS A 58 -0.76 0.01 2.94
CA LYS A 58 -0.54 0.11 1.50
C LYS A 58 -0.64 -1.27 0.90
N VAL A 59 -1.14 -1.34 -0.33
CA VAL A 59 -1.20 -2.57 -1.10
C VAL A 59 -0.61 -2.29 -2.46
N LEU A 60 0.44 -3.05 -2.78
CA LEU A 60 1.04 -3.06 -4.10
C LEU A 60 0.64 -4.35 -4.78
N ALA A 61 0.16 -4.25 -6.01
CA ALA A 61 -0.24 -5.41 -6.78
C ALA A 61 0.25 -5.28 -8.23
N LEU A 62 0.77 -6.38 -8.77
CA LEU A 62 1.30 -6.45 -10.12
C LEU A 62 0.68 -7.64 -10.85
N ASP A 63 0.23 -7.36 -12.07
CA ASP A 63 0.02 -8.36 -13.09
C ASP A 63 1.21 -8.33 -14.06
N GLU A 64 2.03 -9.37 -14.01
CA GLU A 64 3.22 -9.50 -14.87
C GLU A 64 2.89 -9.81 -16.34
N LYS A 65 1.74 -10.46 -16.60
CA LYS A 65 1.31 -10.88 -17.94
C LYS A 65 0.73 -9.72 -18.72
N ASN A 66 -0.18 -8.98 -18.09
CA ASN A 66 -0.88 -7.83 -18.66
C ASN A 66 -0.17 -6.50 -18.36
N LYS A 67 0.93 -6.55 -17.60
CA LYS A 67 1.77 -5.40 -17.25
C LYS A 67 0.96 -4.31 -16.51
N GLY A 68 0.04 -4.71 -15.65
CA GLY A 68 -0.77 -3.79 -14.85
C GLY A 68 -0.21 -3.64 -13.43
N PHE A 69 0.09 -2.42 -13.00
CA PHE A 69 0.51 -2.13 -11.62
C PHE A 69 -0.55 -1.33 -10.88
N LEU A 70 -0.82 -1.72 -9.63
CA LEU A 70 -1.72 -1.05 -8.71
C LEU A 70 -0.99 -0.68 -7.42
N LEU A 71 -1.15 0.57 -7.01
CA LEU A 71 -0.86 1.05 -5.67
C LEU A 71 -2.16 1.49 -5.02
N MET A 72 -2.48 0.94 -3.86
CA MET A 72 -3.60 1.38 -3.02
C MET A 72 -3.03 1.88 -1.70
N ASP A 73 -3.37 3.09 -1.30
CA ASP A 73 -3.01 3.65 0.00
C ASP A 73 -4.27 3.87 0.84
N PHE A 74 -4.40 3.08 1.91
CA PHE A 74 -5.49 3.17 2.87
C PHE A 74 -5.09 3.94 4.14
N ASN A 75 -3.97 4.68 4.13
CA ASN A 75 -3.59 5.58 5.24
C ASN A 75 -4.24 6.95 5.15
N ALA A 76 -4.63 7.41 3.96
CA ALA A 76 -5.30 8.68 3.77
C ALA A 76 -6.79 8.62 4.18
N PRO A 77 -7.41 9.75 4.56
CA PRO A 77 -8.85 9.81 4.88
C PRO A 77 -9.73 9.37 3.70
N GLU A 78 -9.28 9.69 2.49
CA GLU A 78 -9.83 9.17 1.24
C GLU A 78 -8.86 8.15 0.65
N GLU A 79 -9.40 7.02 0.18
CA GLU A 79 -8.60 5.94 -0.39
C GLU A 79 -7.94 6.41 -1.69
N VAL A 80 -6.61 6.38 -1.74
CA VAL A 80 -5.85 6.74 -2.95
C VAL A 80 -5.53 5.46 -3.70
N VAL A 81 -6.03 5.35 -4.93
CA VAL A 81 -5.76 4.20 -5.81
C VAL A 81 -5.12 4.71 -7.09
N THR A 82 -3.90 4.25 -7.35
CA THR A 82 -3.14 4.56 -8.56
C THR A 82 -2.99 3.29 -9.40
N PHE A 83 -3.34 3.38 -10.67
CA PHE A 83 -3.13 2.33 -11.65
C PHE A 83 -2.17 2.81 -12.73
N VAL A 84 -1.17 1.99 -13.05
CA VAL A 84 -0.19 2.26 -14.10
C VAL A 84 -0.17 1.09 -15.08
N ASN A 85 -0.36 1.39 -16.37
CA ASN A 85 -0.16 0.43 -17.45
C ASN A 85 1.34 0.39 -17.81
N LEU A 86 2.05 -0.62 -17.32
CA LEU A 86 3.49 -0.76 -17.53
C LEU A 86 3.86 -1.03 -19.00
N ASN A 87 2.90 -1.39 -19.88
CA ASN A 87 3.15 -1.45 -21.32
C ASN A 87 3.57 -0.09 -21.91
N ASP A 88 3.09 1.00 -21.32
CA ASP A 88 3.36 2.36 -21.78
C ASP A 88 4.63 2.95 -21.14
N ILE A 89 5.23 2.23 -20.18
CA ILE A 89 6.36 2.68 -19.38
C ILE A 89 7.67 2.14 -19.94
N ALA A 90 8.69 2.99 -20.02
CA ALA A 90 10.06 2.66 -20.41
C ALA A 90 10.99 2.49 -19.20
N SER A 91 10.73 3.17 -18.09
CA SER A 91 11.54 3.04 -16.88
C SER A 91 10.76 3.36 -15.61
N CYS A 92 11.16 2.74 -14.51
CA CYS A 92 10.68 3.03 -13.16
C CYS A 92 11.88 3.35 -12.26
N LYS A 93 11.81 4.43 -11.50
CA LYS A 93 12.85 4.83 -10.55
C LYS A 93 12.22 5.33 -9.26
N LEU A 94 12.96 5.22 -8.16
CA LEU A 94 12.56 5.80 -6.90
C LEU A 94 13.16 7.20 -6.75
N VAL A 95 12.31 8.19 -6.45
CA VAL A 95 12.71 9.57 -6.22
C VAL A 95 12.47 9.91 -4.75
N ALA A 96 13.54 10.30 -4.06
CA ALA A 96 13.49 10.75 -2.67
C ALA A 96 13.54 12.28 -2.61
N THR A 97 12.62 12.88 -1.88
CA THR A 97 12.71 14.29 -1.48
C THR A 97 13.25 14.36 -0.06
N THR A 98 14.28 15.17 0.14
CA THR A 98 14.87 15.43 1.45
C THR A 98 14.42 16.77 2.00
N GLU A 99 14.38 16.90 3.32
CA GLU A 99 14.17 18.19 3.98
C GLU A 99 15.38 19.11 3.73
N ASN A 100 15.13 20.40 3.52
CA ASN A 100 16.20 21.38 3.25
C ASN A 100 17.31 21.30 4.31
N ASN A 101 18.56 21.12 3.85
CA ASN A 101 19.78 21.01 4.66
C ASN A 101 19.89 19.77 5.57
N SER A 102 19.06 18.74 5.41
CA SER A 102 19.24 17.45 6.10
C SER A 102 19.26 16.27 5.13
N ALA A 103 19.91 15.17 5.53
CA ALA A 103 19.85 13.90 4.79
C ALA A 103 18.54 13.11 5.05
N LYS A 104 17.57 13.72 5.75
CA LYS A 104 16.31 13.07 6.13
C LYS A 104 15.37 13.07 4.93
N ILE A 105 14.98 11.87 4.51
CA ILE A 105 13.97 11.67 3.46
C ILE A 105 12.59 11.98 4.05
N ILE A 106 11.88 12.90 3.40
CA ILE A 106 10.51 13.31 3.81
C ILE A 106 9.44 12.80 2.85
N LYS A 107 9.80 12.44 1.62
CA LYS A 107 8.84 11.94 0.64
C LYS A 107 9.53 10.95 -0.29
N ILE A 108 8.80 9.91 -0.67
CA ILE A 108 9.22 8.94 -1.69
C ILE A 108 8.14 8.82 -2.74
N GLU A 109 8.56 8.88 -4.00
CA GLU A 109 7.72 8.79 -5.18
C GLU A 109 8.32 7.77 -6.16
N PHE A 110 7.46 7.02 -6.85
CA PHE A 110 7.83 6.29 -8.05
C PHE A 110 7.79 7.25 -9.23
N GLU A 111 8.92 7.43 -9.92
CA GLU A 111 8.98 8.08 -11.22
C GLU A 111 8.82 7.04 -12.32
N PHE A 112 7.72 7.12 -13.05
CA PHE A 112 7.46 6.35 -14.26
C PHE A 112 7.79 7.20 -15.49
N GLY A 113 8.83 6.81 -16.21
CA GLY A 113 9.17 7.39 -17.51
C GLY A 113 8.41 6.64 -18.61
N TYR A 114 7.54 7.34 -19.34
CA TYR A 114 6.77 6.75 -20.44
C TYR A 114 7.63 6.54 -21.70
N LYS A 115 7.23 5.59 -22.55
CA LYS A 115 7.85 5.36 -23.87
C LYS A 115 7.65 6.54 -24.82
N GLU A 116 6.57 7.29 -24.64
CA GLU A 116 6.33 8.55 -25.34
C GLU A 116 7.32 9.62 -24.85
N ALA A 117 8.00 10.27 -25.79
CA ALA A 117 9.12 11.16 -25.48
C ALA A 117 8.71 12.27 -24.47
N HIS A 118 9.50 12.38 -23.39
CA HIS A 118 9.42 13.42 -22.35
C HIS A 118 8.23 13.35 -21.37
N LYS A 119 7.37 12.33 -21.42
CA LYS A 119 6.32 12.16 -20.41
C LYS A 119 6.87 11.40 -19.19
N LYS A 120 6.76 12.03 -18.01
CA LYS A 120 7.05 11.43 -16.71
C LYS A 120 5.85 11.58 -15.79
N GLU A 121 5.60 10.57 -14.98
CA GLU A 121 4.57 10.60 -13.93
C GLU A 121 5.22 10.27 -12.59
N LEU A 122 4.88 11.05 -11.56
CA LEU A 122 5.30 10.82 -10.19
C LEU A 122 4.12 10.27 -9.41
N VAL A 123 4.27 9.06 -8.90
CA VAL A 123 3.28 8.41 -8.05
C VAL A 123 3.80 8.41 -6.62
N GLN A 124 3.15 9.17 -5.75
CA GLN A 124 3.53 9.26 -4.35
C GLN A 124 3.32 7.92 -3.64
N PHE A 125 4.36 7.48 -2.92
CA PHE A 125 4.30 6.28 -2.09
C PHE A 125 4.10 6.63 -0.61
N TYR A 126 4.86 7.60 -0.11
CA TYR A 126 4.59 8.25 1.18
C TYR A 126 5.12 9.67 1.22
N THR A 127 4.55 10.48 2.09
CA THR A 127 5.06 11.78 2.53
C THR A 127 4.94 11.86 4.05
N ILE A 128 5.93 12.43 4.72
CA ILE A 128 5.88 12.71 6.15
C ILE A 128 5.12 14.03 6.31
N GLU A 129 3.80 13.95 6.37
CA GLU A 129 2.99 15.04 6.92
C GLU A 129 3.15 15.01 8.45
N ASN A 130 3.07 16.17 9.11
CA ASN A 130 3.51 16.47 10.49
C ASN A 130 2.90 15.61 11.63
N GLU A 131 2.27 14.47 11.36
CA GLU A 131 1.66 13.59 12.34
C GLU A 131 2.31 12.21 12.31
N ILE A 132 3.12 11.93 13.34
CA ILE A 132 3.38 10.63 13.97
C ILE A 132 3.24 9.41 13.04
N ILE A 133 4.00 9.36 11.95
CA ILE A 133 4.34 8.07 11.34
C ILE A 133 5.53 7.55 12.14
N ASP A 134 5.38 6.36 12.70
CA ASP A 134 6.47 5.71 13.43
C ASP A 134 7.70 5.58 12.50
N GLN A 135 8.88 5.92 13.01
CA GLN A 135 10.11 5.87 12.22
C GLN A 135 10.36 4.46 11.66
N GLU A 136 9.91 3.43 12.37
CA GLU A 136 9.94 2.04 11.93
C GLU A 136 9.07 1.82 10.68
N CYS A 137 7.83 2.32 10.66
CA CYS A 137 6.95 2.24 9.49
C CYS A 137 7.53 2.95 8.26
N LEU A 138 8.20 4.09 8.44
CA LEU A 138 8.84 4.82 7.35
C LEU A 138 10.03 4.06 6.75
N TYR A 139 10.86 3.44 7.60
CA TYR A 139 11.97 2.63 7.12
C TYR A 139 11.46 1.41 6.33
N GLU A 140 10.47 0.73 6.86
CA GLU A 140 9.82 -0.40 6.22
C GLU A 140 9.21 -0.04 4.86
N ASP A 141 8.47 1.06 4.79
CA ASP A 141 7.90 1.57 3.56
C ASP A 141 8.99 1.94 2.55
N HIS A 142 10.11 2.53 3.00
CA HIS A 142 11.23 2.82 2.13
C HIS A 142 11.84 1.55 1.52
N VAL A 143 12.07 0.51 2.33
CA VAL A 143 12.58 -0.79 1.86
C VAL A 143 11.59 -1.44 0.89
N LEU A 144 10.29 -1.37 1.19
CA LEU A 144 9.24 -1.88 0.33
C LEU A 144 9.23 -1.17 -1.03
N ALA A 145 9.35 0.15 -1.05
CA ALA A 145 9.39 0.93 -2.29
C ALA A 145 10.63 0.58 -3.15
N GLN A 146 11.79 0.40 -2.52
CA GLN A 146 13.00 -0.07 -3.21
C GLN A 146 12.83 -1.47 -3.81
N LYS A 147 12.24 -2.40 -3.06
CA LYS A 147 11.92 -3.75 -3.53
C LYS A 147 11.01 -3.70 -4.75
N TRP A 148 9.92 -2.96 -4.67
CA TRP A 148 8.93 -2.87 -5.75
C TRP A 148 9.43 -2.12 -6.97
N THR A 149 10.35 -1.16 -6.81
CA THR A 149 11.04 -0.53 -7.96
C THR A 149 11.75 -1.59 -8.81
N LYS A 150 12.43 -2.55 -8.17
CA LYS A 150 13.13 -3.65 -8.87
C LYS A 150 12.14 -4.58 -9.57
N ILE A 151 11.11 -5.04 -8.85
CA ILE A 151 10.08 -5.91 -9.40
C ILE A 151 9.42 -5.28 -10.62
N ILE A 152 9.09 -3.99 -10.55
CA ILE A 152 8.47 -3.27 -11.66
C ILE A 152 9.48 -3.10 -12.82
N ALA A 153 10.73 -2.76 -12.54
CA ALA A 153 11.77 -2.65 -13.56
C ALA A 153 12.01 -3.97 -14.30
N ASP A 154 12.07 -5.09 -13.58
CA ASP A 154 12.20 -6.44 -14.15
C ASP A 154 10.99 -6.81 -15.01
N CYS A 155 9.80 -6.31 -14.64
CA CYS A 155 8.58 -6.51 -15.41
C CYS A 155 8.51 -5.63 -16.68
N ILE A 156 9.13 -4.46 -16.70
CA ILE A 156 9.15 -3.57 -17.87
C ILE A 156 10.22 -3.98 -18.90
N SER A 157 11.31 -4.61 -18.44
CA SER A 157 12.41 -5.10 -19.28
C SER A 157 11.99 -6.21 -20.25
#